data_AF-A0A9E2HXQ6-F1
#
_entry.id   AF-A0A9E2HXQ6-F1
#
_cell.length_a   1.000
_cell.length_b   1.000
_cell.length_c   1.000
_cell.angle_alpha   90.00
_cell.angle_beta   90.00
_cell.angle_gamma   90.00
#
_symmetry.space_group_name_H-M   'P 1'
#
loop_
_entity.id
_entity.type
_entity.pdbx_description
1 polymer ?
#
loop_
_entity_poly.entity_id
_entity_poly.type
_entity_poly.pdbx_seq_one_letter_code
_entity_poly.pdbx_strand_id
1 'polypeptide(L)' 'MVYEFIAAIGLVFIFEGILPFVAPRVWRKMVVFVALHRDKVLRLYGFNAMLIGLAIFLFAHQMR' A
#
# COMPACT_ATOMS: atom_id res chain seq x y z
N MET A 1 -15.79 -15.49 -7.26
CA MET A 1 -14.42 -15.20 -7.77
C MET A 1 -14.25 -13.79 -8.35
N VAL A 2 -15.05 -13.36 -9.34
CA VAL A 2 -14.86 -12.04 -9.98
C VAL A 2 -15.32 -10.88 -9.09
N TYR A 3 -16.41 -11.05 -8.35
CA TYR A 3 -16.95 -10.01 -7.46
C TYR A 3 -15.96 -9.62 -6.36
N GLU A 4 -15.33 -10.62 -5.74
CA GLU A 4 -14.36 -10.49 -4.66
C GLU A 4 -13.11 -9.75 -5.16
N PHE A 5 -12.70 -10.01 -6.41
CA PHE A 5 -11.60 -9.29 -7.04
C PHE A 5 -11.94 -7.82 -7.31
N ILE A 6 -13.14 -7.55 -7.85
CA ILE A 6 -13.64 -6.18 -8.07
C ILE A 6 -13.76 -5.43 -6.74
N ALA A 7 -14.28 -6.09 -5.69
CA ALA A 7 -14.39 -5.52 -4.36
C ALA A 7 -13.02 -5.20 -3.75
N ALA A 8 -12.04 -6.11 -3.90
CA ALA A 8 -10.67 -5.86 -3.45
C ALA A 8 -10.04 -4.65 -4.15
N ILE A 9 -10.22 -4.52 -5.47
CA ILE A 9 -9.78 -3.33 -6.23
C ILE A 9 -10.47 -2.07 -5.70
N GLY A 10 -11.79 -2.11 -5.51
CA GLY A 10 -12.54 -0.97 -4.96
C GLY A 10 -12.01 -0.51 -3.60
N LEU A 11 -11.70 -1.46 -2.72
CA LEU A 11 -11.09 -1.16 -1.42
C LEU A 11 -9.72 -0.51 -1.55
N VAL A 12 -8.86 -0.98 -2.46
CA VAL A 12 -7.55 -0.34 -2.71
C VAL A 12 -7.72 1.13 -3.11
N PHE A 13 -8.65 1.44 -4.01
CA PHE A 13 -8.95 2.82 -4.40
C PHE A 13 -9.48 3.67 -3.25
N ILE A 14 -10.37 3.11 -2.42
CA ILE A 14 -10.88 3.82 -1.24
C ILE A 14 -9.73 4.13 -0.28
N PHE A 15 -8.89 3.14 0.05
CA PHE A 15 -7.77 3.34 0.97
C PHE A 15 -6.72 4.33 0.45
N GLU A 16 -6.33 4.23 -0.82
CA GLU A 16 -5.44 5.20 -1.48
C GLU A 16 -6.05 6.61 -1.52
N GLY A 17 -7.38 6.72 -1.64
CA GLY A 17 -8.10 8.00 -1.69
C GLY A 17 -8.28 8.70 -0.34
N ILE A 18 -8.26 7.98 0.78
CA ILE A 18 -8.53 8.56 2.11
C ILE A 18 -7.53 9.67 2.45
N LEU A 19 -6.23 9.39 2.33
CA LEU A 19 -5.18 10.34 2.74
C LEU A 19 -5.14 11.62 1.88
N PRO A 20 -5.19 11.57 0.54
CA PRO A 20 -5.29 12.78 -0.28
C PRO A 20 -6.59 13.56 -0.07
N PHE A 21 -7.70 12.89 0.29
CA PHE A 21 -8.97 13.56 0.57
C PHE A 21 -8.99 14.25 1.94
N VAL A 22 -8.63 13.52 3.00
CA VAL A 22 -8.68 14.02 4.38
C VAL A 22 -7.55 15.00 4.68
N ALA A 23 -6.33 14.71 4.22
CA ALA A 23 -5.14 15.48 4.57
C ALA A 23 -4.24 15.76 3.35
N PRO A 24 -4.71 16.53 2.35
CA PRO A 24 -3.99 16.75 1.09
C PRO A 24 -2.61 17.41 1.28
N ARG A 25 -2.43 18.24 2.31
CA ARG A 25 -1.14 18.86 2.65
C ARG A 25 -0.13 17.83 3.16
N VAL A 26 -0.58 16.87 3.97
CA VAL A 26 0.26 15.80 4.51
C VAL A 26 0.64 14.84 3.38
N TRP A 27 -0.34 14.44 2.56
CA TRP A 27 -0.11 13.62 1.37
C TRP A 27 0.97 14.21 0.46
N ARG A 28 0.85 15.49 0.07
CA ARG A 28 1.87 16.14 -0.76
C ARG A 28 3.26 16.14 -0.13
N LYS A 29 3.37 16.37 1.18
CA LYS A 29 4.66 16.31 1.88
C LYS A 29 5.27 14.90 1.84
N MET A 30 4.45 13.86 2.02
CA MET A 30 4.91 12.47 1.93
C MET A 30 5.38 12.12 0.52
N VAL A 31 4.63 12.51 -0.52
CA VAL A 31 5.03 12.29 -1.92
C VAL A 31 6.34 13.00 -2.24
N VAL A 32 6.51 14.26 -1.83
CA VAL A 32 7.78 15.00 -2.02
C VAL A 32 8.91 14.36 -1.23
N PHE A 33 8.67 13.93 0.01
CA PHE A 33 9.65 13.21 0.80
C PHE A 33 10.12 11.95 0.06
N VAL A 34 9.20 11.14 -0.44
CA VAL A 34 9.51 9.93 -1.23
C VAL A 34 10.31 10.27 -2.49
N ALA A 35 9.93 11.33 -3.22
CA ALA A 35 10.62 11.76 -4.43
C ALA A 35 12.06 12.27 -4.20
N LEU A 36 12.36 12.76 -2.99
CA LEU A 36 13.70 13.21 -2.61
C LEU A 36 14.62 12.05 -2.14
N HIS A 37 14.07 10.86 -1.91
CA HIS A 37 14.86 9.70 -1.49
C HIS A 37 15.44 8.95 -2.69
N ARG A 38 16.63 8.36 -2.51
CA ARG A 38 17.27 7.53 -3.54
C ARG A 38 16.45 6.28 -3.84
N ASP A 39 16.38 5.89 -5.11
CA ASP A 39 15.65 4.69 -5.56
C ASP A 39 15.99 3.41 -4.79
N LYS A 40 17.25 3.25 -4.38
CA LYS A 40 17.70 2.08 -3.61
C LYS A 40 16.93 1.95 -2.29
N VAL A 41 16.69 3.07 -1.60
CA VAL A 41 15.96 3.09 -0.34
C VAL A 41 14.50 2.78 -0.59
N LEU A 42 13.89 3.39 -1.61
CA LEU A 42 12.50 3.15 -1.97
C LEU A 42 12.23 1.69 -2.37
N ARG A 43 13.14 1.07 -3.13
CA ARG A 43 13.09 -0.36 -3.48
C ARG A 43 13.20 -1.26 -2.26
N LEU A 44 14.06 -0.92 -1.30
CA LEU A 44 14.17 -1.69 -0.06
C LEU A 44 12.91 -1.58 0.80
N TYR A 45 12.35 -0.37 0.95
CA TYR A 45 11.07 -0.19 1.62
C TYR A 45 9.94 -0.98 0.94
N GLY A 46 9.83 -0.88 -0.38
CA GLY A 46 8.85 -1.64 -1.16
C GLY A 46 9.03 -3.15 -1.01
N PHE A 47 10.27 -3.64 -1.04
CA PHE A 47 10.58 -5.06 -0.85
C PHE A 47 10.18 -5.55 0.55
N ASN A 48 10.49 -4.80 1.60
CA ASN A 48 10.07 -5.14 2.97
C ASN A 48 8.55 -5.12 3.10
N ALA A 49 7.85 -4.14 2.50
CA ALA A 49 6.39 -4.09 2.51
C ALA A 49 5.77 -5.30 1.80
N MET A 50 6.32 -5.70 0.65
CA MET A 50 5.89 -6.93 -0.05
C MET A 50 6.13 -8.19 0.79
N LEU A 51 7.28 -8.30 1.45
CA LEU A 51 7.58 -9.45 2.33
C LEU A 51 6.62 -9.52 3.53
N ILE A 52 6.34 -8.40 4.18
CA ILE A 52 5.38 -8.34 5.28
C ILE A 52 3.99 -8.73 4.78
N GLY A 53 3.55 -8.18 3.65
CA GLY A 53 2.27 -8.54 3.03
C GLY A 53 2.18 -10.03 2.69
N LEU A 54 3.25 -10.62 2.16
CA LEU A 54 3.33 -12.05 1.89
C LEU A 54 3.27 -12.88 3.18
N ALA A 55 3.99 -12.47 4.22
CA ALA A 55 3.97 -13.17 5.50
C ALA A 55 2.57 -13.17 6.13
N ILE A 56 1.88 -12.02 6.10
CA ILE A 56 0.48 -11.89 6.56
C ILE A 56 -0.43 -12.77 5.70
N PHE A 57 -0.27 -12.76 4.37
CA PHE A 57 -1.07 -13.59 3.47
C PHE A 57 -0.90 -15.08 3.75
N LEU A 58 0.34 -15.56 3.89
CA LEU A 58 0.64 -16.96 4.20
C LEU A 58 0.09 -17.35 5.58
N PHE A 59 0.25 -16.50 6.58
CA PHE A 59 -0.26 -16.74 7.92
C PHE A 59 -1.80 -16.80 7.95
N ALA A 60 -2.46 -15.85 7.29
CA ALA A 60 -3.92 -15.83 7.18
C ALA A 60 -4.46 -17.01 6.35
N HIS A 61 -3.71 -17.46 5.34
CA HIS A 61 -4.06 -18.64 4.56
C HIS A 61 -3.94 -19.93 5.38
N GLN A 62 -2.89 -20.08 6.20
CA GLN A 62 -2.67 -21.23 7.07
C GLN A 62 -3.73 -21.38 8.18
N MET A 63 -4.39 -20.28 8.56
CA MET A 63 -5.46 -20.26 9.56
C MET A 63 -6.85 -20.66 9.03
N ARG A 64 -6.99 -20.80 7.72
CA ARG A 64 -8.21 -21.31 7.06
C ARG A 64 -8.09 -22.79 6.77
#